data_AF-A0AAC9YYT5-F1
#
_entry.id   AF-A0AAC9YYT5-F1
#
_cell.length_a   1.000
_cell.length_b   1.000
_cell.length_c   1.000
_cell.angle_alpha   90.00
_cell.angle_beta   90.00
_cell.angle_gamma   90.00
#
_symmetry.space_group_name_H-M   'P 1'
#
loop_
_entity.id
_entity.type
_entity.pdbx_description
1 polymer ?
#
loop_
_entity_poly.entity_id
_entity_poly.type
_entity_poly.pdbx_seq_one_letter_code
_entity_poly.pdbx_strand_id
1 'polypeptide(L)' 'MDFVDFLREMLGITDDFAITSIVKDEENKIIKIHLKYLNTHFVKEGKRYKLYDTTPSESGNI' A
#
# COMPACT_ATOMS: atom_id res chain seq x y z
N MET A 1 -12.21 13.57 -15.44
CA MET A 1 -11.60 12.36 -14.86
C MET A 1 -10.27 12.78 -14.27
N ASP A 2 -10.05 12.57 -12.97
CA ASP A 2 -8.79 12.92 -12.32
C ASP A 2 -7.67 11.96 -12.79
N PHE A 3 -6.43 12.44 -12.88
CA PHE A 3 -5.28 11.60 -13.26
C PHE A 3 -5.08 10.44 -12.28
N VAL A 4 -5.40 10.66 -11.01
CA VAL A 4 -5.36 9.63 -9.96
C VAL A 4 -6.39 8.54 -10.22
N ASP A 5 -7.62 8.90 -10.60
CA ASP A 5 -8.68 7.94 -10.90
C ASP A 5 -8.37 7.13 -12.16
N PHE A 6 -7.79 7.76 -13.19
CA PHE A 6 -7.30 7.05 -14.37
C PHE A 6 -6.24 6.00 -14.03
N LEU A 7 -5.26 6.35 -13.19
CA LEU A 7 -4.23 5.41 -12.76
C LEU A 7 -4.81 4.26 -11.93
N ARG A 8 -5.82 4.54 -11.10
CA ARG A 8 -6.52 3.51 -10.32
C ARG A 8 -7.21 2.50 -11.22
N GLU A 9 -7.97 2.97 -12.21
CA GLU A 9 -8.63 2.10 -13.17
C GLU A 9 -7.63 1.31 -14.02
N MET A 10 -6.60 1.98 -14.56
CA MET A 10 -5.63 1.35 -15.46
C MET A 10 -4.78 0.28 -14.76
N LEU A 11 -4.36 0.52 -13.52
CA LEU A 11 -3.55 -0.42 -12.75
C LEU A 11 -4.39 -1.45 -11.97
N GLY A 12 -5.72 -1.38 -12.04
CA GLY A 12 -6.61 -2.24 -11.25
C GLY A 12 -6.41 -2.07 -9.74
N ILE A 13 -6.07 -0.85 -9.30
CA ILE A 13 -5.86 -0.54 -7.88
C ILE A 13 -7.24 -0.46 -7.24
N THR A 14 -7.58 -1.48 -6.44
CA THR A 14 -8.81 -1.55 -5.64
C THR A 14 -8.74 -0.59 -4.45
N ASP A 15 -9.88 -0.35 -3.79
CA ASP A 15 -9.99 0.47 -2.57
C ASP A 15 -9.10 -0.02 -1.41
N ASP A 16 -8.51 -1.20 -1.54
CA ASP A 16 -7.54 -1.75 -0.58
C ASP A 16 -6.20 -1.00 -0.60
N PHE A 17 -5.94 -0.15 -1.59
CA PHE A 17 -4.69 0.57 -1.77
C PHE A 17 -4.91 2.09 -1.92
N ALA A 18 -4.09 2.88 -1.23
CA ALA A 18 -4.00 4.32 -1.40
C ALA A 18 -2.75 4.71 -2.19
N ILE A 19 -2.89 5.61 -3.17
CA ILE A 19 -1.74 6.28 -3.78
C ILE A 19 -1.26 7.34 -2.79
N THR A 20 -0.03 7.22 -2.30
CA THR A 20 0.55 8.13 -1.30
C THR A 20 1.45 9.19 -1.92
N SER A 21 2.05 8.91 -3.07
CA SER A 21 2.91 9.84 -3.79
C SER A 21 3.00 9.48 -5.26
N ILE A 22 3.12 10.49 -6.11
CA ILE A 22 3.41 10.34 -7.53
C ILE A 22 4.59 11.25 -7.83
N VAL A 23 5.73 10.66 -8.20
CA VAL A 23 6.96 11.39 -8.53
C VAL A 23 7.24 11.22 -10.01
N LYS A 24 7.45 12.34 -10.70
CA LYS A 24 7.86 12.35 -12.11
C LYS A 24 9.36 12.61 -12.18
N ASP A 25 10.09 11.69 -12.76
CA ASP A 25 11.52 11.78 -13.04
C ASP A 25 11.65 12.13 -14.53
N GLU A 26 11.73 13.43 -14.84
CA GLU A 26 11.72 13.91 -16.23
C GLU A 26 13.01 13.55 -16.98
N GLU A 27 14.14 13.50 -16.27
CA GLU A 27 15.45 13.16 -16.82
C GLU A 27 15.45 11.74 -17.39
N ASN A 28 14.90 10.79 -16.62
CA ASN A 28 14.81 9.39 -17.04
C ASN A 28 13.48 9.07 -17.76
N LYS A 29 12.56 10.03 -17.85
CA LYS A 29 11.19 9.86 -18.34
C LYS A 29 10.43 8.74 -17.61
N ILE A 30 10.60 8.66 -16.29
CA ILE A 30 9.97 7.65 -15.43
C ILE A 30 8.90 8.31 -14.54
N ILE A 31 7.75 7.65 -14.38
CA ILE A 31 6.76 8.01 -13.36
C ILE A 31 6.80 6.93 -12.27
N LYS A 32 7.06 7.35 -11.03
CA LYS A 32 7.07 6.48 -9.84
C LYS A 32 5.78 6.71 -9.07
N ILE A 33 4.98 5.66 -8.91
CA ILE A 33 3.71 5.70 -8.20
C ILE A 33 3.89 4.90 -6.91
N HIS A 34 3.71 5.55 -5.77
CA HIS A 34 3.82 4.92 -4.46
C HIS A 34 2.44 4.49 -3.99
N LEU A 35 2.26 3.18 -3.81
CA LEU A 35 1.02 2.57 -3.33
C LEU A 35 1.21 2.08 -1.90
N LYS A 36 0.26 2.40 -1.03
CA LYS A 36 0.18 1.89 0.34
C LYS A 36 -1.04 1.00 0.47
N TYR A 37 -0.82 -0.25 0.88
CA TYR A 37 -1.90 -1.14 1.25
C TYR A 37 -2.56 -0.64 2.54
N LEU A 38 -3.88 -0.44 2.51
CA LEU A 38 -4.66 0.14 3.59
C LEU A 38 -5.17 -0.92 4.57
N ASN A 39 -5.37 -2.15 4.10
CA ASN A 39 -5.81 -3.22 4.97
C ASN A 39 -4.73 -3.54 6.00
N THR A 40 -5.09 -3.37 7.26
CA THR A 40 -4.24 -3.70 8.41
C THR A 40 -4.62 -5.03 9.04
N HIS A 41 -5.74 -5.61 8.61
CA HIS A 41 -6.26 -6.86 9.14
C HIS A 41 -6.81 -7.77 8.02
N PHE A 42 -6.70 -9.08 8.19
CA PHE A 42 -7.37 -10.09 7.38
C PHE A 42 -8.36 -10.89 8.22
N VAL A 43 -9.37 -11.49 7.58
CA VAL A 43 -10.35 -12.34 8.25
C VAL A 43 -10.08 -13.79 7.92
N LYS A 44 -9.95 -14.64 8.93
CA LYS A 44 -9.83 -16.11 8.79
C LYS A 44 -10.75 -16.78 9.80
N GLU A 45 -11.60 -17.70 9.35
CA GLU A 45 -12.53 -18.45 10.21
C GLU A 45 -13.40 -17.53 11.10
N GLY A 46 -13.85 -16.39 10.57
CA GLY A 46 -14.67 -15.41 11.29
C GLY A 46 -13.92 -14.56 12.32
N LYS A 47 -12.60 -14.74 12.46
CA LYS A 47 -11.75 -13.95 13.36
C LYS A 47 -10.88 -12.96 12.56
N ARG A 48 -10.75 -11.74 13.09
CA ARG A 48 -9.97 -10.64 12.52
C ARG A 48 -8.55 -10.67 13.07
N TYR A 49 -7.56 -10.83 12.19
CA TYR A 49 -6.13 -10.89 12.52
C TYR A 49 -5.41 -9.69 11.90
N LYS A 50 -4.40 -9.13 12.56
CA LYS A 50 -3.54 -8.09 11.95
C LYS A 50 -2.69 -8.70 10.83
N LEU A 51 -2.56 -8.00 9.70
CA LEU A 51 -1.75 -8.41 8.54
C LEU A 51 -0.25 -8.39 8.85
N TYR A 52 0.18 -7.40 9.61
CA TYR A 52 1.53 -7.30 10.16
C TYR A 52 1.40 -7.18 11.67
N ASP A 53 1.95 -8.13 12.41
CA ASP A 53 2.16 -7.96 13.83
C ASP A 53 3.39 -7.07 13.98
N THR A 54 3.18 -5.76 14.13
CA THR A 54 4.25 -4.80 14.41
C THR A 54 4.64 -4.92 15.88
N THR A 55 4.95 -6.12 16.35
CA THR A 55 5.74 -6.29 17.55
C THR A 55 7.16 -5.87 17.18
N PRO A 56 7.72 -4.78 17.73
CA PRO A 56 9.17 -4.73 17.80
C PRO A 56 9.56 -5.94 18.66
N SER A 57 10.36 -6.85 18.14
CA SER A 57 10.98 -7.87 18.99
C SER A 57 12.04 -7.18 19.86
N GLU A 58 11.62 -6.34 20.79
CA GLU A 58 12.42 -6.00 21.97
C GLU A 58 12.29 -7.16 22.95
N SER A 59 12.93 -8.28 22.62
CA SER A 59 13.15 -9.41 23.54
C SER A 59 14.24 -10.29 22.95
N GLY A 60 15.48 -9.86 23.18
CA GLY A 60 16.68 -10.59 22.78
C GLY A 60 17.95 -9.98 23.36
N ASN A 61 17.93 -9.56 24.63
CA ASN A 61 19.11 -9.71 25.47
C ASN A 61 19.34 -11.23 25.59
N ILE A 62 20.32 -11.79 24.86
CA ILE A 62 21.49 -12.55 25.35
C ILE A 62 22.48 -12.62 24.18
#